data_AF-A0A920UEY3-F1
#
_entry.id   AF-A0A920UEY3-F1
#
_cell.length_a   1.000
_cell.length_b   1.000
_cell.length_c   1.000
_cell.angle_alpha   90.00
_cell.angle_beta   90.00
_cell.angle_gamma   90.00
#
_symmetry.space_group_name_H-M   'P 1'
#
loop_
_entity.id
_entity.type
_entity.pdbx_description
1 polymer ?
#
loop_
_entity_poly.entity_id
_entity_poly.type
_entity_poly.pdbx_seq_one_letter_code
_entity_poly.pdbx_strand_id
1 'polypeptide(L)'
;MVPSFVVLAVVPFGSMLGEQKMVIADLDVGILFTFGIVSLGVYGIVLAGYASNSKYPFLGAIRSSAQMVSYEISMGLAVVPVFMLVGN
;
A
#
# COMPACT_ATOMS: atom_id res chain seq x y z
N MET A 1 -0.36 9.41 4.84
CA MET A 1 1.08 9.67 4.57
C MET A 1 2.00 8.63 5.20
N VAL A 2 1.80 8.24 6.46
CA VAL A 2 2.63 7.19 7.10
C VAL A 2 2.70 5.87 6.29
N PRO A 3 1.59 5.33 5.74
CA PRO A 3 1.66 4.09 4.94
C PRO A 3 2.55 4.23 3.71
N SER A 4 2.51 5.37 3.03
CA SER A 4 3.28 5.64 1.81
C SER A 4 4.79 5.65 2.06
N PHE A 5 5.23 6.17 3.21
CA PHE A 5 6.66 6.15 3.57
C PHE A 5 7.16 4.76 3.93
N VAL A 6 6.31 3.92 4.54
CA VAL A 6 6.67 2.56 4.94
C VAL A 6 6.81 1.64 3.72
N VAL A 7 6.00 1.84 2.68
CA VAL A 7 6.12 1.08 1.42
C VAL A 7 7.46 1.33 0.72
N LEU A 8 8.05 2.52 0.83
CA LEU A 8 9.36 2.83 0.25
C LEU A 8 10.49 1.97 0.84
N ALA A 9 10.29 1.35 1.99
CA ALA A 9 11.32 0.51 2.62
C ALA A 9 11.67 -0.73 1.78
N VAL A 10 10.70 -1.27 1.03
CA VAL A 10 10.85 -2.51 0.25
C VAL A 10 11.29 -2.24 -1.18
N VAL A 11 11.18 -0.99 -1.65
CA VAL A 11 11.53 -0.64 -3.03
C VAL A 11 13.05 -0.53 -3.18
N PRO A 12 13.69 -1.31 -4.08
CA PRO A 12 15.12 -1.15 -4.34
C PRO A 12 15.36 0.08 -5.22
N PHE A 13 16.25 0.98 -4.79
CA PHE A 13 16.63 2.18 -5.55
C PHE A 13 17.81 1.92 -6.51
N GLY A 14 18.31 0.68 -6.56
CA GLY A 14 19.26 0.15 -7.54
C GLY A 14 20.07 -1.01 -6.97
N SER A 15 21.20 -1.36 -7.61
CA SER A 15 21.92 -2.62 -7.34
C SER A 15 22.80 -2.59 -6.08
N MET A 16 23.78 -1.70 -6.01
CA MET A 16 24.72 -1.62 -4.88
C MET A 16 25.17 -0.17 -4.66
N LEU A 17 25.22 0.26 -3.39
CA LEU A 17 25.94 1.47 -2.97
C LEU A 17 27.16 1.01 -2.18
N GLY A 18 28.29 0.83 -2.86
CA GLY A 18 29.46 0.16 -2.28
C GLY A 18 29.17 -1.33 -2.05
N GLU A 19 29.29 -1.81 -0.81
CA GLU A 19 29.00 -3.21 -0.42
C GLU A 19 27.55 -3.43 0.08
N GLN A 20 26.74 -2.37 0.17
CA GLN A 20 25.37 -2.45 0.68
C GLN A 20 24.34 -2.45 -0.46
N LYS A 21 23.36 -3.36 -0.39
CA LYS A 21 22.20 -3.37 -1.29
C LYS A 21 21.41 -2.06 -1.10
N MET A 22 20.97 -1.43 -2.20
CA MET A 22 20.17 -0.20 -2.13
C MET A 22 18.68 -0.48 -1.86
N VAL A 23 18.40 -1.20 -0.77
CA VAL A 23 17.06 -1.47 -0.25
C VAL A 23 17.09 -1.30 1.27
N ILE A 24 16.08 -0.67 1.86
CA ILE A 24 16.04 -0.42 3.32
C ILE A 24 15.70 -1.72 4.06
N ALA A 25 14.73 -2.48 3.56
CA ALA A 25 14.34 -3.77 4.10
C ALA A 25 14.16 -4.79 2.97
N ASP A 26 15.09 -5.75 2.91
CA ASP A 26 15.01 -6.90 2.01
C ASP A 26 14.08 -7.94 2.65
N LEU A 27 12.85 -8.05 2.16
CA LEU A 27 11.83 -8.98 2.64
C LEU A 27 11.48 -9.99 1.55
N ASP A 28 11.53 -11.28 1.88
CA ASP A 28 11.10 -12.37 0.98
C ASP A 28 9.63 -12.21 0.55
N VAL A 29 8.81 -11.61 1.41
CA VAL A 29 7.37 -11.34 1.19
C VAL A 29 7.08 -9.85 0.98
N GLY A 30 7.96 -9.13 0.28
CA GLY A 30 7.86 -7.68 0.07
C GLY A 30 6.54 -7.20 -0.58
N ILE A 31 5.97 -7.98 -1.51
CA ILE A 31 4.69 -7.65 -2.15
C ILE A 31 3.52 -7.73 -1.16
N LEU A 32 3.48 -8.77 -0.33
CA LEU A 32 2.43 -8.98 0.68
C LEU A 32 2.50 -7.90 1.76
N PHE A 33 3.71 -7.54 2.18
CA PHE A 33 3.93 -6.42 3.08
C PHE A 33 3.36 -5.11 2.51
N THR A 34 3.61 -4.84 1.23
CA THR A 34 3.12 -3.63 0.56
C THR A 34 1.60 -3.58 0.55
N PHE A 35 0.93 -4.68 0.20
CA PHE A 35 -0.53 -4.75 0.26
C PHE A 35 -1.07 -4.55 1.68
N GLY A 36 -0.47 -5.18 2.70
CA GLY A 36 -0.88 -5.03 4.09
C GLY A 36 -0.82 -3.58 4.58
N ILE A 37 0.24 -2.84 4.22
CA ILE A 37 0.40 -1.43 4.60
C ILE A 37 -0.56 -0.52 3.84
N VAL A 38 -0.81 -0.77 2.56
CA VAL A 38 -1.76 0.01 1.75
C VAL A 38 -3.19 -0.13 2.29
N SER A 39 -3.60 -1.33 2.69
CA SER A 39 -4.92 -1.58 3.29
C SER A 39 -5.14 -0.79 4.58
N LEU A 40 -4.10 -0.58 5.40
CA LEU A 40 -4.17 0.26 6.60
C LEU A 40 -4.41 1.75 6.26
N GLY A 41 -4.03 2.20 5.07
CA GLY A 41 -4.27 3.56 4.59
C GLY A 41 -5.77 3.87 4.45
N VAL A 42 -6.57 2.91 3.99
CA VAL A 42 -8.03 3.06 3.85
C VAL A 42 -8.69 3.29 5.21
N TYR A 43 -8.27 2.56 6.24
CA TYR A 43 -8.77 2.75 7.60
C TYR A 43 -8.54 4.18 8.11
N GLY A 44 -7.41 4.80 7.75
CA GLY A 44 -7.13 6.19 8.08
C GLY A 44 -8.15 7.16 7.50
N ILE A 45 -8.66 6.89 6.29
CA ILE A 45 -9.64 7.75 5.61
C ILE A 45 -11.02 7.63 6.28
N VAL A 46 -11.45 6.41 6.59
CA VAL A 46 -12.72 6.16 7.28
C VAL A 46 -12.73 6.80 8.66
N LEU A 47 -11.65 6.60 9.44
CA LEU A 47 -11.54 7.16 10.78
C LEU A 47 -11.45 8.69 10.76
N ALA A 48 -10.73 9.28 9.80
CA ALA A 48 -10.70 10.73 9.62
C ALA A 48 -12.09 11.30 9.27
N GLY A 49 -12.83 10.60 8.40
CA GLY A 49 -14.22 10.93 8.08
C GLY A 49 -15.14 10.87 9.30
N TYR A 50 -14.99 9.85 10.15
CA TYR A 50 -15.76 9.70 11.38
C TYR A 50 -15.40 10.76 12.43
N ALA A 51 -14.11 11.07 12.61
CA ALA A 51 -13.62 12.07 13.55
C ALA A 51 -14.07 13.50 13.24
N SER A 52 -14.40 13.79 11.98
CA SER A 52 -14.86 15.11 11.54
C SER A 52 -16.24 15.53 12.08
N ASN A 53 -16.97 14.62 12.74
CA ASN A 53 -18.28 14.84 13.37
C ASN A 53 -19.32 15.57 12.48
N SER A 54 -19.23 15.40 11.17
CA SER A 54 -20.16 15.97 10.20
C SER A 54 -20.55 14.91 9.17
N LYS A 55 -21.85 14.87 8.86
CA LYS A 55 -22.42 13.86 7.97
C LYS A 55 -21.88 13.99 6.54
N TYR A 56 -21.56 15.20 6.09
CA TYR A 56 -21.11 15.43 4.70
C TYR A 56 -19.67 14.94 4.46
N PRO A 57 -18.67 15.29 5.29
CA PRO A 57 -17.33 14.70 5.20
C PRO A 57 -17.33 13.18 5.45
N PHE A 58 -18.18 12.67 6.34
CA PHE A 58 -18.31 11.23 6.57
C PHE A 58 -18.75 10.49 5.29
N LEU A 59 -19.78 10.99 4.60
CA LEU A 59 -20.21 10.41 3.32
C LEU A 59 -19.14 10.52 2.22
N GLY A 60 -18.39 11.63 2.19
CA GLY A 60 -17.24 11.80 1.30
C GLY A 60 -16.13 10.77 1.57
N ALA A 61 -15.81 10.52 2.84
CA ALA A 61 -14.82 9.54 3.26
C ALA A 61 -15.25 8.11 2.90
N ILE A 62 -16.52 7.74 3.06
CA ILE A 62 -17.04 6.43 2.67
C ILE A 62 -16.94 6.22 1.15
N ARG A 63 -17.27 7.22 0.34
CA ARG A 63 -17.13 7.14 -1.13
C ARG A 63 -15.68 6.95 -1.56
N SER A 64 -14.76 7.73 -0.99
CA SER A 64 -13.33 7.63 -1.27
C SER A 64 -12.77 6.27 -0.83
N SER A 65 -13.21 5.76 0.31
CA SER A 65 -12.79 4.44 0.83
C SER A 65 -13.29 3.31 -0.08
N ALA A 66 -14.56 3.36 -0.50
CA ALA A 66 -15.12 2.37 -1.43
C ALA A 66 -14.37 2.34 -2.77
N GLN A 67 -13.99 3.51 -3.29
CA GLN A 67 -13.17 3.61 -4.49
C GLN A 67 -11.79 2.98 -4.27
N MET A 68 -11.11 3.36 -3.18
CA MET A 68 -9.75 2.89 -2.91
C MET A 68 -9.68 1.37 -2.75
N VAL A 69 -10.61 0.77 -2.00
CA VAL A 69 -10.70 -0.69 -1.84
C VAL A 69 -10.95 -1.39 -3.17
N SER A 70 -11.81 -0.83 -4.02
CA SER A 70 -12.08 -1.39 -5.35
C SER A 70 -10.80 -1.43 -6.21
N TYR A 71 -10.01 -0.36 -6.20
CA TYR A 71 -8.73 -0.32 -6.92
C TYR A 71 -7.67 -1.22 -6.30
N GLU A 72 -7.68 -1.40 -4.97
CA GLU A 72 -6.74 -2.27 -4.28
C GLU A 72 -6.91 -3.74 -4.69
N ILE A 73 -8.16 -4.20 -4.83
CA ILE A 73 -8.46 -5.56 -5.32
C ILE A 73 -8.03 -5.73 -6.78
N SER A 74 -8.38 -4.78 -7.65
CA SER A 74 -7.98 -4.84 -9.06
C SER A 74 -6.45 -4.83 -9.23
N MET A 75 -5.74 -4.01 -8.45
CA MET A 75 -4.29 -3.97 -8.44
C MET A 75 -3.69 -5.28 -7.89
N GLY A 76 -4.29 -5.84 -6.83
CA GLY A 76 -3.92 -7.15 -6.28
C GLY A 76 -3.96 -8.25 -7.34
N LEU A 77 -5.05 -8.32 -8.10
CA LEU A 77 -5.20 -9.28 -9.20
C LEU A 77 -4.23 -9.02 -10.35
N ALA A 78 -3.92 -7.76 -10.65
CA ALA A 78 -2.97 -7.41 -11.71
C ALA A 78 -1.52 -7.84 -11.40
N VAL A 79 -1.16 -7.99 -10.12
CA VAL A 79 0.19 -8.42 -9.70
C VAL A 79 0.34 -9.95 -9.75
N VAL A 80 -0.73 -10.72 -9.66
CA VAL A 80 -0.73 -12.19 -9.74
C VAL A 80 0.05 -12.74 -10.95
N PRO A 81 -0.18 -12.31 -12.20
CA PRO A 81 0.57 -12.83 -13.35
C PRO A 81 2.08 -12.52 -13.29
N VAL A 82 2.48 -11.39 -12.71
CA VAL A 82 3.90 -11.06 -12.52
C VAL A 82 4.53 -12.04 -11.52
N PHE A 83 3.79 -12.38 -10.46
CA PHE A 83 4.21 -13.38 -9.48
C PHE A 83 4.39 -14.77 -10.11
N MET A 84 3.51 -15.16 -11.04
CA MET A 84 3.63 -16.42 -11.78
C MET A 84 4.84 -16.45 -12.71
N LEU A 85 5.25 -15.32 -13.29
CA LEU A 85 6.38 -15.22 -14.21
C LEU A 85 7.74 -15.12 -13.51
N VAL A 86 7.81 -14.33 -12.44
CA VAL A 86 9.05 -14.11 -11.67
C VAL A 86 9.28 -15.21 -10.65
N GLY A 87 8.20 -15.89 -10.22
CA GLY A 87 8.15 -16.90 -9.15
C GLY A 87 9.49 -17.59 -8.92
N ASN A 88 10.13 -17.18 -7.82
CA ASN A 88 11.33 -17.82 -7.29
C ASN A 88 10.94 -19.15 -6.65
#